data_AF-A0A429T7L0-F1
#
_entry.id   AF-A0A429T7L0-F1
#
_cell.length_a   1.000
_cell.length_b   1.000
_cell.length_c   1.000
_cell.angle_alpha   90.00
_cell.angle_beta   90.00
_cell.angle_gamma   90.00
#
_symmetry.space_group_name_H-M   'P 1'
#
loop_
_entity.id
_entity.type
_entity.pdbx_description
1 polymer ?
#
loop_
_entity_poly.entity_id
_entity_poly.type
_entity_poly.pdbx_seq_one_letter_code
_entity_poly.pdbx_strand_id
1 'polypeptide(L)' 'MPSPGEHRQLRLGPDEPVLQLARTTYDSAGRPIQADMMAMPAARQQLRYEIGLEDRQPS' A
#
# COMPACT_ATOMS: atom_id res chain seq x y z
N MET A 1 -5.26 13.15 -2.87
CA MET A 1 -6.23 13.45 -1.82
C MET A 1 -7.43 12.54 -2.01
N PRO A 2 -7.97 11.93 -0.95
CA PRO A 2 -9.12 11.04 -1.06
C PRO A 2 -10.32 11.80 -1.63
N SER A 3 -11.15 11.12 -2.42
CA SER A 3 -12.44 11.65 -2.84
C SER A 3 -13.39 11.79 -1.65
N PRO A 4 -14.43 12.65 -1.72
CA PRO A 4 -15.42 12.78 -0.64
C PRO A 4 -16.12 11.46 -0.28
N GLY A 5 -16.22 10.50 -1.21
CA GLY A 5 -16.72 9.16 -0.95
C GLY A 5 -15.77 8.34 -0.07
N GLU A 6 -14.47 8.39 -0.37
CA GLU A 6 -13.41 7.72 0.41
C GLU A 6 -13.25 8.33 1.80
N HIS A 7 -13.39 9.66 1.96
CA HIS A 7 -13.40 10.31 3.28
C HIS A 7 -14.48 9.74 4.19
N ARG A 8 -15.71 9.52 3.68
CA ARG A 8 -16.81 8.95 4.47
C ARG A 8 -16.56 7.49 4.82
N GLN A 9 -16.08 6.69 3.86
CA GLN A 9 -15.86 5.26 4.06
C GLN A 9 -14.71 5.00 5.05
N LEU A 10 -13.70 5.86 5.06
CA LEU A 10 -12.53 5.77 5.94
C LEU A 10 -12.70 6.55 7.25
N ARG A 11 -13.82 7.27 7.42
CA ARG A 11 -14.12 8.15 8.59
C ARG A 11 -13.00 9.16 8.84
N LEU A 12 -12.57 9.81 7.76
CA LEU A 12 -11.50 10.81 7.77
C LEU A 12 -12.05 12.22 7.89
N GLY A 13 -11.35 13.08 8.62
CA GLY A 13 -11.53 14.52 8.52
C GLY A 13 -11.27 15.02 7.09
N PRO A 14 -11.79 16.20 6.71
CA PRO A 14 -11.65 16.76 5.34
C PRO A 14 -10.20 16.93 4.88
N ASP A 15 -9.26 17.14 5.81
CA ASP A 15 -7.83 17.33 5.52
C ASP A 15 -6.95 16.24 6.14
N GLU A 16 -7.55 15.13 6.59
CA GLU A 16 -6.79 14.05 7.22
C GLU A 16 -6.03 13.24 6.15
N PRO A 17 -4.70 13.10 6.27
CA PRO A 17 -3.90 12.39 5.28
C PRO A 17 -4.22 10.88 5.29
N VAL A 18 -4.09 10.27 4.11
CA VAL A 18 -4.23 8.81 3.93
C VAL A 18 -2.92 8.18 3.50
N LEU A 19 -2.70 6.97 3.98
CA LEU A 19 -1.72 6.06 3.41
C LEU A 19 -2.39 5.29 2.27
N GLN A 20 -1.79 5.34 1.08
CA GLN A 20 -2.21 4.54 -0.06
C GLN A 20 -1.16 3.45 -0.35
N LEU A 21 -1.61 2.20 -0.44
CA LEU A 21 -0.77 1.07 -0.81
C LEU A 21 -1.35 0.40 -2.05
N ALA A 22 -0.57 0.44 -3.13
CA ALA A 22 -0.82 -0.36 -4.32
C ALA A 22 0.00 -1.66 -4.21
N ARG A 23 -0.66 -2.81 -4.35
CA ARG A 23 -0.02 -4.12 -4.31
C ARG A 23 -0.41 -4.93 -5.54
N THR A 24 0.57 -5.60 -6.10
CA THR A 24 0.37 -6.64 -7.11
C THR A 24 0.92 -7.93 -6.57
N THR A 25 0.08 -8.95 -6.49
CA THR A 25 0.47 -10.30 -6.08
C THR A 25 0.70 -11.13 -7.33
N TYR A 26 1.82 -11.85 -7.36
CA TYR A 26 2.20 -12.74 -8.44
C TYR A 26 2.14 -14.20 -7.98
N ASP A 27 1.83 -15.10 -8.90
CA ASP A 27 2.00 -16.53 -8.66
C ASP A 27 3.49 -16.94 -8.66
N SER A 28 3.76 -18.23 -8.44
CA SER A 28 5.12 -18.77 -8.47
C SER A 28 5.80 -18.73 -9.85
N ALA A 29 5.03 -18.56 -10.93
CA ALA A 29 5.53 -18.38 -12.28
C ALA A 29 5.75 -16.90 -12.64
N GLY A 30 5.59 -15.98 -11.67
CA GLY A 30 5.74 -14.55 -11.88
C GLY A 30 4.59 -13.92 -12.66
N ARG A 31 3.43 -14.57 -12.77
CA ARG A 31 2.25 -14.01 -13.42
C ARG A 31 1.39 -13.24 -12.42
N PRO A 32 0.91 -12.04 -12.76
CA PRO A 32 0.07 -11.28 -11.84
C PRO A 32 -1.28 -11.98 -11.65
N ILE A 33 -1.66 -12.21 -10.40
CA ILE A 33 -2.95 -12.85 -10.06
C ILE A 33 -3.90 -11.90 -9.33
N GLN A 34 -3.38 -10.82 -8.74
CA GLN A 34 -4.19 -9.84 -8.04
C GLN A 34 -3.55 -8.46 -8.13
N ALA A 35 -4.37 -7.43 -8.33
CA ALA A 35 -4.02 -6.04 -8.15
C ALA A 35 -4.99 -5.42 -7.17
N ASP A 36 -4.46 -4.81 -6.11
CA ASP A 36 -5.26 -4.19 -5.06
C ASP A 36 -4.74 -2.78 -4.72
N MET A 37 -5.68 -1.85 -4.54
CA MET A 37 -5.43 -0.52 -4.00
C MET A 37 -6.10 -0.40 -2.63
N MET A 38 -5.30 -0.12 -1.61
CA MET A 38 -5.76 0.07 -0.24
C MET A 38 -5.54 1.52 0.19
N ALA A 39 -6.54 2.12 0.81
CA ALA A 39 -6.44 3.44 1.44
C ALA A 39 -6.74 3.31 2.94
N MET A 40 -5.89 3.88 3.78
CA MET A 40 -5.99 3.77 5.24
C MET A 40 -5.73 5.13 5.91
N PRO A 41 -6.35 5.43 7.07
CA PRO A 41 -6.04 6.64 7.83
C PRO A 41 -4.58 6.68 8.26
N ALA A 42 -3.81 7.70 7.84
CA ALA A 42 -2.37 7.74 8.10
C ALA A 42 -2.05 7.89 9.59
N ALA A 43 -2.89 8.61 10.34
CA ALA A 43 -2.65 8.92 11.75
C ALA A 43 -2.58 7.69 12.69
N ARG A 44 -3.05 6.52 12.22
CA ARG A 44 -3.10 5.28 13.03
C ARG A 44 -2.36 4.11 12.39
N GLN A 45 -1.68 4.34 11.26
CA GLN A 45 -1.07 3.28 10.48
C GLN A 45 0.41 3.60 10.27
N GLN A 46 1.27 2.60 10.51
CA GLN A 46 2.69 2.70 10.28
C GLN A 46 3.14 1.51 9.45
N LEU A 47 3.57 1.77 8.21
CA LEU A 47 4.22 0.75 7.39
C LEU A 47 5.64 0.55 7.90
N ARG A 48 5.94 -0.66 8.39
CA ARG A 48 7.27 -1.06 8.85
C ARG A 48 7.80 -2.10 7.89
N TYR A 49 9.03 -1.91 7.44
CA TYR A 49 9.71 -2.83 6.55
C TYR A 49 11.14 -3.00 7.01
N GLU A 50 11.67 -4.21 6.78
CA GLU A 50 13.09 -4.49 6.83
C GLU A 50 13.51 -4.76 5.39
N ILE A 51 14.46 -3.97 4.87
CA ILE A 51 15.04 -4.21 3.55
C ILE A 51 16.31 -5.01 3.79
N GLY A 52 16.28 -6.29 3.42
CA GLY A 52 17.51 -7.06 3.22
C GLY A 52 18.19 -6.59 1.95
N LEU A 53 19.47 -6.23 2.04
CA LEU A 53 20.29 -6.10 0.84
C LEU A 53 20.62 -7.53 0.40
N GLU A 54 19.95 -8.01 -0.65
CA GLU A 54 20.34 -9.27 -1.28
C GLU A 54 21.75 -9.11 -1.85
N ASP A 55 22.67 -10.02 -1.50
CA ASP A 55 23.98 -10.11 -2.14
C ASP A 55 23.73 -10.36 -3.63
N ARG A 56 23.97 -9.34 -4.45
CA ARG A 56 24.02 -9.47 -5.90
C ARG A 56 25.17 -10.42 -6.22
N GLN A 57 24.88 -11.72 -6.40
CA GLN A 57 25.90 -12.67 -6.88
C GLN A 57 26.43 -12.12 -8.22
N PRO A 58 27.73 -11.74 -8.30
CA PRO A 58 28.32 -11.36 -9.56
C PRO A 58 28.44 -12.60 -10.44
N SER A 59 28.18 -12.40 -11.74
CA SER A 59 28.20 -13.41 -12.81
C SER A 59 29.50 -14.19 -12.92
#